data_AF-A0A7X0LQL9-F1
#
_entry.id   AF-A0A7X0LQL9-F1
#
_cell.length_a   1.000
_cell.length_b   1.000
_cell.length_c   1.000
_cell.angle_alpha   90.00
_cell.angle_beta   90.00
_cell.angle_gamma   90.00
#
_symmetry.space_group_name_H-M   'P 1'
#
loop_
_entity.id
_entity.type
_entity.pdbx_description
1 polymer ?
#
loop_
_entity_poly.entity_id
_entity_poly.type
_entity_poly.pdbx_seq_one_letter_code
_entity_poly.pdbx_strand_id
1 'polypeptide(L)'
;MTPAAARAALDTARTEAEQARALVEALAEQVRSGDETVTAEQIGEQRELADLADLRVTAAERKLTSAVAADLDARASAAGDNIRALVAEDSTEPLITAVKGVMAAVEALVQAAANREATIHETAAAGVALNGELGWSPDTPWPSDRYGFRAQNTSPVSVMALRQGRAVATPAGELLGIALAAALVGQSGIRQMAADLMTTMPGAVPNRADGVPGLMDALRYTPQEWQALGQAARGEAYGQNRQPITQEASAA
;
A
#
# COMPACT_ATOMS: atom_id res chain seq x y z
N MET A 1 38.58 -2.88 -9.17
CA MET A 1 38.36 -3.36 -10.56
C MET A 1 36.89 -3.70 -10.68
N THR A 2 36.20 -3.24 -11.73
CA THR A 2 34.77 -3.53 -11.93
C THR A 2 34.57 -4.93 -12.51
N PRO A 3 33.38 -5.54 -12.38
CA PRO A 3 33.06 -6.81 -13.05
C PRO A 3 33.29 -6.76 -14.57
N ALA A 4 32.98 -5.64 -15.22
CA ALA A 4 33.20 -5.44 -16.65
C ALA A 4 34.69 -5.46 -17.03
N ALA A 5 35.52 -4.73 -16.27
CA ALA A 5 36.96 -4.73 -16.48
C ALA A 5 37.59 -6.11 -16.22
N ALA A 6 37.10 -6.82 -15.19
CA ALA A 6 37.55 -8.17 -14.87
C ALA A 6 37.19 -9.19 -15.97
N ARG A 7 36.01 -9.05 -16.58
CA ARG A 7 35.57 -9.89 -17.71
C ARG A 7 36.43 -9.62 -18.95
N ALA A 8 36.67 -8.36 -19.29
CA ALA A 8 37.57 -8.01 -20.39
C ALA A 8 39.00 -8.57 -20.20
N ALA A 9 39.52 -8.56 -18.96
CA ALA A 9 40.80 -9.17 -18.63
C ALA A 9 40.81 -10.69 -18.78
N LEU A 10 39.71 -11.36 -18.40
CA LEU A 10 39.53 -12.81 -18.61
C LEU A 10 39.47 -13.16 -20.10
N ASP A 11 38.71 -12.40 -20.89
CA ASP A 11 38.59 -12.62 -22.33
C ASP A 11 39.97 -12.48 -23.02
N THR A 12 40.75 -11.46 -22.63
CA THR A 12 42.13 -11.27 -23.11
C THR A 12 43.02 -12.46 -22.73
N ALA A 13 42.99 -12.91 -21.47
CA ALA A 13 43.79 -14.05 -21.02
C ALA A 13 43.43 -15.35 -21.76
N ARG A 14 42.14 -15.55 -22.09
CA ARG A 14 41.68 -16.72 -22.86
C ARG A 14 42.19 -16.68 -24.30
N THR A 15 42.12 -15.51 -24.95
CA THR A 15 42.70 -15.34 -26.30
C THR A 15 44.20 -15.59 -26.30
N GLU A 16 44.95 -15.09 -25.32
CA GLU A 16 46.40 -15.37 -25.20
C GLU A 16 46.68 -16.86 -25.01
N ALA A 17 45.93 -17.55 -24.15
CA ALA A 17 46.08 -18.98 -23.91
C ALA A 17 45.74 -19.82 -25.16
N GLU A 18 44.68 -19.48 -25.89
CA GLU A 18 44.33 -20.12 -27.16
C GLU A 18 45.42 -19.93 -28.21
N GLN A 19 45.97 -18.71 -28.34
CA GLN A 19 47.07 -18.41 -29.26
C GLN A 19 48.35 -19.19 -28.91
N ALA A 20 48.72 -19.27 -27.63
CA ALA A 20 49.89 -20.01 -27.17
C ALA A 20 49.76 -21.52 -27.46
N ARG A 21 48.59 -22.11 -27.17
CA ARG A 21 48.32 -23.53 -27.49
C ARG A 21 48.34 -23.81 -28.99
N ALA A 22 47.76 -22.92 -29.80
CA ALA A 22 47.77 -23.06 -31.25
C ALA A 22 49.21 -23.01 -31.82
N LEU A 23 50.07 -22.17 -31.25
CA LEU A 23 51.48 -22.08 -31.63
C LEU A 23 52.25 -23.37 -31.28
N VAL A 24 52.04 -23.93 -30.08
CA VAL A 24 52.62 -25.22 -29.68
C VAL A 24 52.21 -26.34 -30.65
N GLU A 25 50.93 -26.40 -31.02
CA GLU A 25 50.43 -27.43 -31.96
C GLU A 25 51.00 -27.24 -33.37
N ALA A 26 51.09 -25.99 -33.85
CA ALA A 26 51.69 -25.69 -35.14
C ALA A 26 53.17 -26.11 -35.22
N LEU A 27 53.97 -25.81 -34.18
CA LEU A 27 55.37 -26.26 -34.09
C LEU A 27 55.46 -27.79 -34.02
N ALA A 28 54.57 -28.44 -33.28
CA ALA A 28 54.53 -29.90 -33.20
C ALA A 28 54.20 -30.54 -34.56
N GLU A 29 53.29 -29.94 -35.33
CA GLU A 29 52.97 -30.40 -36.69
C GLU A 29 54.13 -30.19 -37.67
N GLN A 30 54.87 -29.08 -37.58
CA GLN A 30 56.09 -28.86 -38.37
C GLN A 30 57.11 -29.98 -38.15
N VAL A 31 57.35 -30.36 -36.89
CA VAL A 31 58.22 -31.50 -36.56
C VAL A 31 57.68 -32.82 -37.14
N ARG A 32 56.36 -33.08 -37.07
CA ARG A 32 55.74 -34.27 -37.68
C ARG A 32 55.91 -34.30 -39.20
N SER A 33 55.90 -33.13 -39.85
CA SER A 33 56.10 -32.98 -41.30
C SER A 33 57.55 -33.11 -41.76
N GLY A 34 58.50 -33.23 -40.82
CA GLY A 34 59.92 -33.41 -41.11
C GLY A 34 60.73 -32.10 -41.17
N ASP A 35 60.21 -31.00 -40.59
CA ASP A 35 61.00 -29.77 -40.45
C ASP A 35 62.05 -29.92 -39.36
N GLU A 36 63.32 -30.11 -39.76
CA GLU A 36 64.46 -30.25 -38.84
C GLU A 36 64.90 -28.93 -38.19
N THR A 37 64.35 -27.78 -38.61
CA THR A 37 64.70 -26.47 -38.04
C THR A 37 64.01 -26.20 -36.70
N VAL A 38 62.92 -26.91 -36.40
CA VAL A 38 62.20 -26.79 -35.12
C VAL A 38 62.86 -27.69 -34.09
N THR A 39 63.34 -27.10 -32.99
CA THR A 39 64.03 -27.84 -31.94
C THR A 39 63.08 -28.26 -30.81
N ALA A 40 63.46 -29.32 -30.09
CA ALA A 40 62.73 -29.75 -28.88
C ALA A 40 62.70 -28.65 -27.80
N GLU A 41 63.76 -27.84 -27.72
CA GLU A 41 63.86 -26.69 -26.81
C GLU A 41 62.80 -25.64 -27.14
N GLN A 42 62.64 -25.27 -28.41
CA GLN A 42 61.61 -24.32 -28.85
C GLN A 42 60.19 -24.80 -28.50
N ILE A 43 59.88 -26.07 -28.71
CA ILE A 43 58.58 -26.65 -28.31
C ILE A 43 58.41 -26.61 -26.79
N GLY A 44 59.48 -26.90 -26.03
CA GLY A 44 59.51 -26.81 -24.57
C GLY A 44 59.19 -25.40 -24.07
N GLU A 45 59.89 -24.38 -24.57
CA GLU A 45 59.66 -22.97 -24.23
C GLU A 45 58.22 -22.54 -24.54
N GLN A 46 57.68 -22.93 -25.70
CA GLN A 46 56.31 -22.58 -26.05
C GLN A 46 55.27 -23.29 -25.17
N ARG A 47 55.55 -24.53 -24.72
CA ARG A 47 54.70 -25.21 -23.74
C ARG A 47 54.70 -24.49 -22.40
N GLU A 48 55.85 -24.06 -21.91
CA GLU A 48 55.94 -23.28 -20.66
C GLU A 48 55.17 -21.95 -20.77
N LEU A 49 55.23 -21.29 -21.93
CA LEU A 49 54.44 -20.08 -22.19
C LEU A 49 52.93 -20.37 -22.24
N ALA A 50 52.51 -21.49 -22.83
CA ALA A 50 51.11 -21.92 -22.83
C ALA A 50 50.61 -22.24 -21.40
N ASP A 51 51.41 -22.94 -20.60
CA ASP A 51 51.09 -23.22 -19.19
C ASP A 51 50.98 -21.93 -18.37
N LEU A 52 51.87 -20.96 -18.62
CA LEU A 52 51.80 -19.64 -18.00
C LEU A 52 50.51 -18.89 -18.40
N ALA A 53 50.10 -18.98 -19.67
CA ALA A 53 48.85 -18.37 -20.14
C ALA A 53 47.62 -19.01 -19.46
N ASP A 54 47.62 -20.31 -19.23
CA ASP A 54 46.56 -21.01 -18.50
C ASP A 54 46.47 -20.60 -17.03
N LEU A 55 47.63 -20.39 -16.39
CA LEU A 55 47.68 -19.79 -15.04
C LEU A 55 47.11 -18.37 -15.04
N ARG A 56 47.35 -17.57 -16.08
CA ARG A 56 46.76 -16.22 -16.22
C ARG A 56 45.25 -16.27 -16.38
N VAL A 57 44.71 -17.23 -17.15
CA VAL A 57 43.25 -17.46 -17.24
C VAL A 57 42.69 -17.76 -15.85
N THR A 58 43.27 -18.71 -15.14
CA THR A 58 42.83 -19.08 -13.78
C THR A 58 42.87 -17.87 -12.83
N ALA A 59 43.92 -17.06 -12.89
CA ALA A 59 44.04 -15.84 -12.11
C ALA A 59 42.97 -14.80 -12.50
N ALA A 60 42.67 -14.64 -13.80
CA ALA A 60 41.63 -13.74 -14.29
C ALA A 60 40.22 -14.19 -13.89
N GLU A 61 39.95 -15.50 -13.87
CA GLU A 61 38.67 -16.06 -13.39
C GLU A 61 38.47 -15.78 -11.90
N ARG A 62 39.50 -16.01 -11.07
CA ARG A 62 39.46 -15.68 -9.64
C ARG A 62 39.22 -14.18 -9.42
N LYS A 63 39.88 -13.34 -10.22
CA LYS A 63 39.70 -11.88 -10.20
C LYS A 63 38.28 -11.47 -10.60
N LEU A 64 37.68 -12.11 -11.61
CA LEU A 64 36.30 -11.87 -12.01
C LEU A 64 35.31 -12.26 -10.90
N THR A 65 35.45 -13.46 -10.33
CA THR A 65 34.61 -13.91 -9.22
C THR A 65 34.68 -12.94 -8.02
N SER A 66 35.90 -12.52 -7.65
CA SER A 66 36.10 -11.54 -6.58
C SER A 66 35.48 -10.18 -6.91
N ALA A 67 35.62 -9.69 -8.14
CA ALA A 67 35.03 -8.42 -8.56
C ALA A 67 33.49 -8.46 -8.57
N VAL A 68 32.88 -9.57 -8.99
CA VAL A 68 31.43 -9.76 -8.95
C VAL A 68 30.91 -9.81 -7.51
N ALA A 69 31.59 -10.54 -6.63
CA ALA A 69 31.21 -10.62 -5.21
C ALA A 69 31.28 -9.23 -4.54
N ALA A 70 32.36 -8.47 -4.79
CA ALA A 70 32.51 -7.12 -4.25
C ALA A 70 31.45 -6.14 -4.79
N ASP A 71 31.08 -6.26 -6.07
CA ASP A 71 30.00 -5.45 -6.66
C ASP A 71 28.62 -5.76 -6.04
N LEU A 72 28.31 -7.05 -5.85
CA LEU A 72 27.07 -7.48 -5.20
C LEU A 72 26.98 -6.99 -3.76
N ASP A 73 28.06 -7.13 -3.00
CA ASP A 73 28.15 -6.66 -1.60
C ASP A 73 27.97 -5.14 -1.50
N ALA A 74 28.63 -4.37 -2.38
CA ALA A 74 28.48 -2.91 -2.43
C ALA A 74 27.03 -2.50 -2.75
N ARG A 75 26.38 -3.14 -3.73
CA ARG A 75 24.98 -2.86 -4.09
C ARG A 75 24.01 -3.25 -2.97
N ALA A 76 24.22 -4.40 -2.34
CA ALA A 76 23.40 -4.86 -1.22
C ALA A 76 23.54 -3.92 -0.01
N SER A 77 24.77 -3.48 0.31
CA SER A 77 25.03 -2.52 1.37
C SER A 77 24.36 -1.18 1.10
N ALA A 78 24.51 -0.63 -0.11
CA ALA A 78 23.86 0.62 -0.50
C ALA A 78 22.32 0.53 -0.45
N ALA A 79 21.75 -0.59 -0.92
CA ALA A 79 20.30 -0.82 -0.79
C ALA A 79 19.86 -0.92 0.68
N GLY A 80 20.64 -1.59 1.52
CA GLY A 80 20.39 -1.68 2.97
C GLY A 80 20.46 -0.32 3.67
N ASP A 81 21.42 0.53 3.30
CA ASP A 81 21.53 1.90 3.80
C ASP A 81 20.32 2.74 3.41
N ASN A 82 19.88 2.66 2.14
CA ASN A 82 18.70 3.36 1.67
C ASN A 82 17.42 2.91 2.38
N ILE A 83 17.26 1.60 2.62
CA ILE A 83 16.11 1.06 3.38
C ILE A 83 16.14 1.57 4.83
N ARG A 84 17.30 1.55 5.49
CA ARG A 84 17.44 2.06 6.86
C ARG A 84 17.17 3.56 6.93
N ALA A 85 17.66 4.34 5.96
CA ALA A 85 17.40 5.77 5.88
C ALA A 85 15.91 6.05 5.69
N LEU A 86 15.25 5.35 4.75
CA LEU A 86 13.80 5.44 4.56
C LEU A 86 13.05 5.16 5.87
N VAL A 87 13.36 4.05 6.56
CA VAL A 87 12.69 3.70 7.82
C VAL A 87 12.99 4.72 8.93
N ALA A 88 14.19 5.30 8.97
CA ALA A 88 14.55 6.31 9.97
C ALA A 88 13.87 7.66 9.72
N GLU A 89 13.62 8.00 8.45
CA GLU A 89 13.02 9.27 8.03
C GLU A 89 11.49 9.19 7.81
N ASP A 90 10.93 7.99 7.67
CA ASP A 90 9.50 7.75 7.42
C ASP A 90 8.68 8.11 8.67
N SER A 91 8.34 9.39 8.76
CA SER A 91 7.41 9.90 9.76
C SER A 91 5.98 9.62 9.31
N THR A 92 5.28 8.81 10.10
CA THR A 92 3.85 8.54 9.92
C THR A 92 2.94 9.65 10.44
N GLU A 93 3.50 10.69 11.09
CA GLU A 93 2.73 11.75 11.73
C GLU A 93 1.78 12.50 10.77
N PRO A 94 2.19 12.83 9.52
CA PRO A 94 1.26 13.44 8.55
C PRO A 94 0.09 12.52 8.20
N LEU A 95 0.33 11.20 8.10
CA LEU A 95 -0.72 10.22 7.84
C LEU A 95 -1.68 10.10 9.03
N ILE A 96 -1.15 10.03 10.24
CA ILE A 96 -1.93 10.02 11.48
C ILE A 96 -2.81 11.27 11.57
N THR A 97 -2.25 12.43 11.29
CA THR A 97 -2.97 13.72 11.26
C THR A 97 -4.11 13.69 10.24
N ALA A 98 -3.84 13.21 9.02
CA ALA A 98 -4.84 13.10 7.97
C ALA A 98 -5.99 12.13 8.35
N VAL A 99 -5.67 10.97 8.93
CA VAL A 99 -6.68 10.00 9.38
C VAL A 99 -7.55 10.61 10.48
N LYS A 100 -6.97 11.29 11.47
CA LYS A 100 -7.74 12.01 12.50
C LYS A 100 -8.64 13.09 11.90
N GLY A 101 -8.15 13.83 10.90
CA GLY A 101 -8.94 14.82 10.17
C GLY A 101 -10.15 14.19 9.46
N VAL A 102 -9.96 13.04 8.81
CA VAL A 102 -11.06 12.28 8.19
C VAL A 102 -12.06 11.81 9.24
N MET A 103 -11.62 11.28 10.38
CA MET A 103 -12.52 10.83 11.44
C MET A 103 -13.37 11.96 12.00
N ALA A 104 -12.76 13.12 12.30
CA ALA A 104 -13.48 14.29 12.77
C ALA A 104 -14.50 14.78 11.74
N ALA A 105 -14.15 14.75 10.45
CA ALA A 105 -15.08 15.11 9.37
C ALA A 105 -16.24 14.11 9.24
N VAL A 106 -15.97 12.81 9.39
CA VAL A 106 -17.00 11.76 9.38
C VAL A 106 -17.94 11.91 10.59
N GLU A 107 -17.41 12.16 11.78
CA GLU A 107 -18.21 12.41 12.99
C GLU A 107 -19.12 13.64 12.81
N ALA A 108 -18.58 14.74 12.30
CA ALA A 108 -19.36 15.94 12.00
C ALA A 108 -20.47 15.67 10.96
N LEU A 109 -20.18 14.88 9.92
CA LEU A 109 -21.17 14.46 8.93
C LEU A 109 -22.27 13.60 9.56
N VAL A 110 -21.90 12.63 10.41
CA VAL A 110 -22.85 11.77 11.12
C VAL A 110 -23.78 12.60 12.00
N GLN A 111 -23.25 13.56 12.76
CA GLN A 111 -24.07 14.43 13.60
C GLN A 111 -25.00 15.32 12.77
N ALA A 112 -24.50 15.92 11.68
CA ALA A 112 -25.31 16.74 10.79
C ALA A 112 -26.44 15.94 10.13
N ALA A 113 -26.14 14.72 9.68
CA ALA A 113 -27.10 13.80 9.09
C ALA A 113 -28.17 13.38 10.11
N ALA A 114 -27.76 13.00 11.33
CA ALA A 114 -28.67 12.60 12.40
C ALA A 114 -29.61 13.74 12.80
N ASN A 115 -29.10 14.96 12.94
CA ASN A 115 -29.92 16.15 13.25
C ASN A 115 -30.96 16.39 12.14
N ARG A 116 -30.52 16.36 10.89
CA ARG A 116 -31.42 16.56 9.73
C ARG A 116 -32.46 15.45 9.64
N GLU A 117 -32.05 14.20 9.85
CA GLU A 117 -32.94 13.04 9.86
C GLU A 117 -33.99 13.18 10.96
N ALA A 118 -33.59 13.50 12.19
CA ALA A 118 -34.51 13.71 13.31
C ALA A 118 -35.58 14.78 12.98
N THR A 119 -35.17 15.93 12.43
CA THR A 119 -36.11 16.97 11.99
C THR A 119 -37.09 16.46 10.92
N ILE A 120 -36.63 15.66 9.96
CA ILE A 120 -37.49 15.10 8.91
C ILE A 120 -38.47 14.08 9.49
N HIS A 121 -38.02 13.20 10.40
CA HIS A 121 -38.90 12.23 11.07
C HIS A 121 -39.97 12.92 11.91
N GLU A 122 -39.58 13.91 12.72
CA GLU A 122 -40.52 14.70 13.52
C GLU A 122 -41.57 15.40 12.63
N THR A 123 -41.12 16.05 11.57
CA THR A 123 -42.00 16.75 10.63
C THR A 123 -42.90 15.77 9.87
N ALA A 124 -42.37 14.62 9.45
CA ALA A 124 -43.12 13.58 8.76
C ALA A 124 -44.19 12.96 9.67
N ALA A 125 -43.85 12.68 10.94
CA ALA A 125 -44.77 12.18 11.93
C ALA A 125 -45.93 13.15 12.18
N ALA A 126 -45.63 14.45 12.34
CA ALA A 126 -46.65 15.49 12.49
C ALA A 126 -47.56 15.58 11.25
N GLY A 127 -47.00 15.53 10.04
CA GLY A 127 -47.78 15.56 8.81
C GLY A 127 -48.64 14.31 8.59
N VAL A 128 -48.17 13.13 9.00
CA VAL A 128 -48.96 11.89 8.96
C VAL A 128 -50.11 11.94 9.97
N ALA A 129 -49.87 12.44 11.19
CA ALA A 129 -50.93 12.64 12.17
C ALA A 129 -52.04 13.57 11.63
N LEU A 130 -51.65 14.69 11.01
CA LEU A 130 -52.59 15.59 10.34
C LEU A 130 -53.38 14.91 9.22
N ASN A 131 -52.75 14.08 8.39
CA ASN A 131 -53.47 13.32 7.37
C ASN A 131 -54.55 12.39 7.96
N GLY A 132 -54.28 11.82 9.14
CA GLY A 132 -55.27 11.04 9.89
C GLY A 132 -56.46 11.89 10.34
N GLU A 133 -56.19 13.08 10.91
CA GLU A 133 -57.22 14.02 11.36
C GLU A 133 -58.07 14.59 10.21
N LEU A 134 -57.45 14.81 9.04
CA LEU A 134 -58.12 15.36 7.86
C LEU A 134 -59.00 14.34 7.11
N GLY A 135 -59.07 13.10 7.59
CA GLY A 135 -59.90 12.06 7.00
C GLY A 135 -59.23 11.36 5.83
N TRP A 136 -58.11 10.68 6.09
CA TRP A 136 -57.46 9.82 5.09
C TRP A 136 -58.46 8.84 4.45
N SER A 137 -58.38 8.72 3.12
CA SER A 137 -59.13 7.72 2.36
C SER A 137 -58.28 7.15 1.22
N PRO A 138 -58.62 5.96 0.67
CA PRO A 138 -57.94 5.42 -0.49
C PRO A 138 -57.99 6.33 -1.73
N ASP A 139 -59.07 7.12 -1.89
CA ASP A 139 -59.26 8.04 -3.01
C ASP A 139 -58.51 9.36 -2.83
N THR A 140 -58.23 9.75 -1.58
CA THR A 140 -57.40 10.90 -1.21
C THR A 140 -56.36 10.48 -0.17
N PRO A 141 -55.30 9.77 -0.59
CA PRO A 141 -54.31 9.24 0.33
C PRO A 141 -53.45 10.32 1.00
N TRP A 142 -53.55 11.57 0.52
CA TRP A 142 -52.84 12.74 1.04
C TRP A 142 -53.80 13.94 1.16
N PRO A 143 -54.71 13.96 2.15
CA PRO A 143 -55.60 15.11 2.35
C PRO A 143 -54.85 16.44 2.54
N SER A 144 -53.60 16.38 3.00
CA SER A 144 -52.66 17.50 3.11
C SER A 144 -52.32 18.20 1.78
N ASP A 145 -52.56 17.57 0.62
CA ASP A 145 -52.26 18.17 -0.69
C ASP A 145 -52.95 19.52 -0.89
N ARG A 146 -54.16 19.69 -0.35
CA ARG A 146 -54.92 20.95 -0.41
C ARG A 146 -54.25 22.10 0.35
N TYR A 147 -53.34 21.78 1.27
CA TYR A 147 -52.50 22.72 2.01
C TYR A 147 -51.08 22.80 1.46
N GLY A 148 -50.79 22.15 0.32
CA GLY A 148 -49.52 22.28 -0.39
C GLY A 148 -48.39 21.40 0.12
N PHE A 149 -48.66 20.39 0.95
CA PHE A 149 -47.62 19.49 1.47
C PHE A 149 -48.04 18.01 1.48
N ARG A 150 -47.04 17.14 1.58
CA ARG A 150 -47.15 15.69 1.79
C ARG A 150 -46.13 15.26 2.85
N ALA A 151 -46.50 14.27 3.66
CA ALA A 151 -45.63 13.70 4.69
C ALA A 151 -45.76 12.18 4.74
N GLN A 152 -44.63 11.49 4.60
CA GLN A 152 -44.53 10.03 4.58
C GLN A 152 -43.65 9.57 5.73
N ASN A 153 -44.21 8.77 6.64
CA ASN A 153 -43.45 8.16 7.74
C ASN A 153 -43.09 6.68 7.47
N THR A 154 -43.07 6.28 6.20
CA THR A 154 -42.66 4.94 5.74
C THR A 154 -41.39 5.04 4.91
N SER A 155 -40.57 3.99 4.93
CA SER A 155 -39.22 4.02 4.35
C SER A 155 -39.23 4.27 2.83
N PRO A 156 -38.54 5.32 2.33
CA PRO A 156 -37.77 6.32 3.08
C PRO A 156 -38.67 7.43 3.64
N VAL A 157 -38.44 7.79 4.91
CA VAL A 157 -39.17 8.88 5.57
C VAL A 157 -38.91 10.19 4.83
N SER A 158 -39.98 10.90 4.47
CA SER A 158 -39.84 12.14 3.71
C SER A 158 -41.00 13.10 3.88
N VAL A 159 -40.70 14.38 3.65
CA VAL A 159 -41.67 15.48 3.59
C VAL A 159 -41.51 16.19 2.25
N MET A 160 -42.62 16.59 1.65
CA MET A 160 -42.64 17.27 0.36
C MET A 160 -43.53 18.50 0.44
N ALA A 161 -43.02 19.63 -0.04
CA ALA A 161 -43.81 20.82 -0.33
C ALA A 161 -44.03 20.85 -1.84
N LEU A 162 -45.30 20.81 -2.29
CA LEU A 162 -45.68 20.49 -3.69
C LEU A 162 -45.06 21.40 -4.77
N ARG A 163 -44.54 22.56 -4.38
CA ARG A 163 -43.90 23.54 -5.29
C ARG A 163 -42.46 23.92 -4.92
N GLN A 164 -41.91 23.33 -3.85
CA GLN A 164 -40.58 23.70 -3.34
C GLN A 164 -39.61 22.52 -3.33
N GLY A 165 -40.13 21.30 -3.32
CA GLY A 165 -39.32 20.09 -3.41
C GLY A 165 -39.60 19.13 -2.26
N ARG A 166 -38.66 18.20 -2.08
CA ARG A 166 -38.76 17.08 -1.14
C ARG A 166 -37.53 17.01 -0.27
N ALA A 167 -37.72 16.83 1.02
CA ALA A 167 -36.69 16.44 1.96
C ALA A 167 -36.88 14.96 2.31
N VAL A 168 -35.83 14.16 2.10
CA VAL A 168 -35.79 12.73 2.43
C VAL A 168 -34.79 12.52 3.55
N ALA A 169 -35.15 11.72 4.55
CA ALA A 169 -34.21 11.22 5.55
C ALA A 169 -33.15 10.37 4.83
N THR A 170 -31.90 10.79 4.90
CA THR A 170 -30.78 10.14 4.23
C THR A 170 -29.81 9.71 5.33
N PRO A 171 -29.59 8.40 5.55
CA PRO A 171 -28.68 7.93 6.57
C PRO A 171 -27.26 8.44 6.34
N ALA A 172 -26.51 8.68 7.42
CA ALA A 172 -25.12 9.15 7.35
C ALA A 172 -24.22 8.25 6.49
N GLY A 173 -24.44 6.93 6.53
CA GLY A 173 -23.68 5.96 5.73
C GLY A 173 -23.82 6.16 4.21
N GLU A 174 -25.01 6.56 3.72
CA GLU A 174 -25.22 6.84 2.31
C GLU A 174 -24.48 8.12 1.88
N LEU A 175 -24.54 9.17 2.70
CA LEU A 175 -23.81 10.42 2.46
C LEU A 175 -22.29 10.19 2.49
N LEU A 176 -21.79 9.36 3.41
CA LEU A 176 -20.38 8.97 3.46
C LEU A 176 -19.96 8.21 2.20
N GLY A 177 -20.79 7.28 1.73
CA GLY A 177 -20.56 6.56 0.48
C GLY A 177 -20.46 7.49 -0.73
N ILE A 178 -21.35 8.49 -0.81
CA ILE A 178 -21.32 9.52 -1.86
C ILE A 178 -20.04 10.36 -1.78
N ALA A 179 -19.68 10.83 -0.58
CA ALA A 179 -18.48 11.65 -0.37
C ALA A 179 -17.21 10.87 -0.76
N LEU A 180 -17.12 9.60 -0.36
CA LEU A 180 -16.00 8.71 -0.71
C LEU A 180 -15.93 8.45 -2.21
N ALA A 181 -17.07 8.14 -2.85
CA ALA A 181 -17.11 7.91 -4.29
C ALA A 181 -16.68 9.15 -5.10
N ALA A 182 -17.08 10.35 -4.65
CA ALA A 182 -16.69 11.62 -5.25
C ALA A 182 -15.20 11.93 -5.06
N ALA A 183 -14.64 11.63 -3.87
CA ALA A 183 -13.22 11.84 -3.58
C ALA A 183 -12.31 10.89 -4.38
N LEU A 184 -12.81 9.71 -4.78
CA LEU A 184 -12.05 8.68 -5.50
C LEU A 184 -12.23 8.72 -7.03
N VAL A 185 -12.63 9.86 -7.59
CA VAL A 185 -12.65 10.06 -9.04
C VAL A 185 -11.21 10.03 -9.58
N GLY A 186 -10.97 9.22 -10.62
CA GLY A 186 -9.64 9.01 -11.20
C GLY A 186 -8.75 8.01 -10.43
N GLN A 187 -9.21 7.48 -9.29
CA GLN A 187 -8.45 6.57 -8.42
C GLN A 187 -9.05 5.16 -8.40
N SER A 188 -9.09 4.48 -9.55
CA SER A 188 -9.79 3.18 -9.71
C SER A 188 -9.25 2.09 -8.79
N GLY A 189 -7.93 2.01 -8.60
CA GLY A 189 -7.32 1.04 -7.69
C GLY A 189 -7.72 1.26 -6.23
N ILE A 190 -7.73 2.51 -5.77
CA ILE A 190 -8.11 2.87 -4.39
C ILE A 190 -9.61 2.62 -4.17
N ARG A 191 -10.44 2.89 -5.19
CA ARG A 191 -11.88 2.66 -5.13
C ARG A 191 -12.25 1.21 -4.86
N GLN A 192 -11.60 0.27 -5.55
CA GLN A 192 -11.86 -1.16 -5.33
C GLN A 192 -11.44 -1.57 -3.91
N MET A 193 -10.25 -1.16 -3.48
CA MET A 193 -9.78 -1.44 -2.12
C MET A 193 -10.71 -0.85 -1.06
N ALA A 194 -11.21 0.37 -1.25
CA ALA A 194 -12.14 0.99 -0.32
C ALA A 194 -13.48 0.26 -0.25
N ALA A 195 -14.01 -0.21 -1.38
CA ALA A 195 -15.23 -1.03 -1.41
C ALA A 195 -15.04 -2.38 -0.68
N ASP A 196 -13.93 -3.07 -0.94
CA ASP A 196 -13.59 -4.33 -0.27
C ASP A 196 -13.41 -4.12 1.25
N LEU A 197 -12.79 -3.01 1.66
CA LEU A 197 -12.64 -2.66 3.08
C LEU A 197 -13.98 -2.35 3.74
N MET A 198 -14.86 -1.58 3.09
CA MET A 198 -16.17 -1.25 3.64
C MET A 198 -17.09 -2.46 3.82
N THR A 199 -16.90 -3.52 3.02
CA THR A 199 -17.69 -4.76 3.11
C THR A 199 -17.18 -5.75 4.17
N THR A 200 -15.96 -5.57 4.69
CA THR A 200 -15.28 -6.55 5.58
C THR A 200 -15.04 -6.06 7.02
N MET A 201 -15.51 -4.87 7.40
CA MET A 201 -15.38 -4.35 8.78
C MET A 201 -16.34 -5.05 9.76
N PRO A 202 -15.91 -5.42 10.99
CA PRO A 202 -14.95 -4.70 11.85
C PRO A 202 -13.56 -5.37 12.06
N GLY A 203 -13.39 -6.65 11.74
CA GLY A 203 -12.20 -7.42 12.15
C GLY A 203 -10.89 -7.07 11.43
N ALA A 204 -10.94 -6.33 10.33
CA ALA A 204 -9.77 -5.98 9.53
C ALA A 204 -9.02 -4.73 10.02
N VAL A 205 -9.61 -3.91 10.91
CA VAL A 205 -9.02 -2.63 11.33
C VAL A 205 -7.65 -2.79 12.01
N PRO A 206 -7.47 -3.71 13.00
CA PRO A 206 -6.18 -3.86 13.68
C PRO A 206 -5.04 -4.25 12.73
N ASN A 207 -5.24 -5.31 11.93
CA ASN A 207 -4.23 -5.84 11.02
C ASN A 207 -3.77 -4.84 9.93
N ARG A 208 -4.60 -3.85 9.62
CA ARG A 208 -4.30 -2.84 8.59
C ARG A 208 -3.61 -1.62 9.17
N ALA A 209 -3.93 -1.25 10.40
CA ALA A 209 -3.28 -0.15 11.08
C ALA A 209 -1.83 -0.48 11.49
N ASP A 210 -1.46 -1.77 11.59
CA ASP A 210 -0.07 -2.21 11.80
C ASP A 210 0.88 -1.77 10.68
N GLY A 211 0.35 -1.46 9.49
CA GLY A 211 1.15 -0.92 8.37
C GLY A 211 1.54 0.55 8.54
N VAL A 212 1.01 1.26 9.54
CA VAL A 212 1.33 2.66 9.83
C VAL A 212 1.77 2.76 11.30
N PRO A 213 3.08 2.72 11.59
CA PRO A 213 3.62 2.88 12.93
C PRO A 213 2.95 4.03 13.71
N GLY A 214 2.49 3.75 14.94
CA GLY A 214 1.84 4.71 15.83
C GLY A 214 0.38 5.04 15.51
N LEU A 215 -0.17 4.59 14.36
CA LEU A 215 -1.57 4.88 14.01
C LEU A 215 -2.55 4.29 15.01
N MET A 216 -2.40 3.01 15.40
CA MET A 216 -3.31 2.41 16.37
C MET A 216 -3.33 3.14 17.71
N ASP A 217 -2.17 3.53 18.22
CA ASP A 217 -2.07 4.28 19.47
C ASP A 217 -2.72 5.66 19.35
N ALA A 218 -2.54 6.32 18.20
CA ALA A 218 -3.16 7.61 17.91
C ALA A 218 -4.69 7.52 17.73
N LEU A 219 -5.23 6.34 17.46
CA LEU A 219 -6.67 6.07 17.31
C LEU A 219 -7.34 5.60 18.61
N ARG A 220 -6.57 5.28 19.66
CA ARG A 220 -7.13 4.89 20.96
C ARG A 220 -7.86 6.06 21.62
N TYR A 221 -8.88 5.73 22.39
CA TYR A 221 -9.57 6.72 23.20
C TYR A 221 -8.74 7.10 24.42
N THR A 222 -8.81 8.35 24.83
CA THR A 222 -8.39 8.75 26.18
C THR A 222 -9.28 8.08 27.24
N PRO A 223 -8.83 7.94 28.49
CA PRO A 223 -9.67 7.40 29.56
C PRO A 223 -11.00 8.16 29.72
N GLN A 224 -10.98 9.48 29.54
CA GLN A 224 -12.16 10.34 29.63
C GLN A 224 -13.13 10.10 28.47
N GLU A 225 -12.64 10.06 27.23
CA GLU A 225 -13.47 9.76 26.05
C GLU A 225 -14.07 8.35 26.16
N TRP A 226 -13.27 7.38 26.60
CA TRP A 226 -13.74 6.01 26.81
C TRP A 226 -14.87 5.94 27.84
N GLN A 227 -14.74 6.69 28.93
CA GLN A 227 -15.79 6.79 29.95
C GLN A 227 -17.06 7.47 29.42
N ALA A 228 -16.93 8.43 28.50
CA ALA A 228 -18.06 9.07 27.86
C ALA A 228 -18.82 8.15 26.88
N LEU A 229 -18.18 7.10 26.36
CA LEU A 229 -18.84 6.11 25.49
C LEU A 229 -19.87 5.27 26.25
N GLY A 230 -21.02 5.01 25.60
CA GLY A 230 -21.99 4.01 26.04
C GLY A 230 -21.49 2.56 25.88
N GLN A 231 -22.14 1.60 26.54
CA GLN A 231 -21.71 0.19 26.55
C GLN A 231 -21.58 -0.42 25.15
N ALA A 232 -22.53 -0.16 24.24
CA ALA A 232 -22.48 -0.66 22.87
C ALA A 232 -21.26 -0.10 22.09
N ALA A 233 -21.04 1.22 22.16
CA ALA A 233 -19.92 1.89 21.51
C ALA A 233 -18.56 1.41 22.06
N ARG A 234 -18.46 1.11 23.37
CA ARG A 234 -17.27 0.48 23.95
C ARG A 234 -17.03 -0.92 23.41
N GLY A 235 -18.08 -1.72 23.19
CA GLY A 235 -17.97 -3.04 22.58
C GLY A 235 -17.44 -2.99 21.14
N GLU A 236 -17.94 -2.06 20.33
CA GLU A 236 -17.44 -1.83 18.97
C GLU A 236 -15.99 -1.34 18.95
N ALA A 237 -15.66 -0.36 19.79
CA ALA A 237 -14.31 0.16 19.92
C ALA A 237 -13.32 -0.92 20.40
N TYR A 238 -13.76 -1.81 21.29
CA TYR A 238 -12.98 -2.97 21.73
C TYR A 238 -12.70 -3.92 20.55
N GLY A 239 -13.70 -4.25 19.73
CA GLY A 239 -13.54 -5.05 18.52
C GLY A 239 -12.58 -4.44 17.48
N GLN A 240 -12.36 -3.13 17.54
CA GLN A 240 -11.41 -2.38 16.71
C GLN A 240 -10.04 -2.16 17.38
N ASN A 241 -9.80 -2.72 18.58
CA ASN A 241 -8.58 -2.51 19.38
C ASN A 241 -8.29 -1.03 19.72
N ARG A 242 -9.34 -0.21 19.87
CA ARG A 242 -9.26 1.22 20.21
C ARG A 242 -9.43 1.51 21.70
N GLN A 243 -9.29 0.49 22.55
CA GLN A 243 -9.37 0.60 24.01
C GLN A 243 -8.37 1.63 24.58
N PRO A 244 -8.67 2.27 25.72
CA PRO A 244 -7.79 3.28 26.30
C PRO A 244 -6.44 2.67 26.68
N ILE A 245 -5.38 3.46 26.52
CA ILE A 245 -4.04 3.08 26.98
C ILE A 245 -4.12 2.88 28.51
N THR A 246 -3.70 1.73 29.00
CA THR A 246 -3.58 1.48 30.45
C THR A 246 -2.60 2.50 31.03
N GLN A 247 -2.99 3.18 32.12
CA GLN A 247 -2.21 4.27 32.74
C GLN A 247 -0.75 3.89 33.06
N GLU A 248 -0.45 2.61 33.26
CA GLU A 248 0.91 2.11 33.48
C GLU A 248 1.85 2.32 32.27
N ALA A 249 1.32 2.42 31.05
CA ALA A 249 2.11 2.64 29.84
C ALA A 249 2.37 4.14 29.53
N SER A 250 1.73 5.08 30.25
CA SER A 250 1.90 6.53 30.02
C SER A 250 3.01 7.17 30.86
N ALA A 251 3.65 6.40 31.76
CA ALA A 251 4.70 6.87 32.66
C ALA A 251 6.12 6.45 32.22
N ALA A 252 6.25 5.79 31.07
CA ALA A 252 7.52 5.38 30.44
C ALA A 252 7.78 6.23 29.19
#